data_AF-A0A0C2D0Q6-F1
#
_entry.id   AF-A0A0C2D0Q6-F1
#
_cell.length_a   1.000
_cell.length_b   1.000
_cell.length_c   1.000
_cell.angle_alpha   90.00
_cell.angle_beta   90.00
_cell.angle_gamma   90.00
#
_symmetry.space_group_name_H-M   'P 1'
#
loop_
_entity.id
_entity.type
_entity.pdbx_description
1 polymer ?
#
loop_
_entity_poly.entity_id
_entity_poly.type
_entity_poly.pdbx_seq_one_letter_code
_entity_poly.pdbx_strand_id
1 'polypeptide(L)'
;MVCRQCFVECLAVALKETQFVFRPPFGYTITCPHPGCDRCVTDVHHFHVLGDESYQKYQKIATEKLVAMDDQGVFCPYPDCNASFFWEVEDDDGKTSCPECCVNLQAVFVVQMIPLQQR
;
A
#
# COMPACT_ATOMS: atom_id res chain seq x y z
N MET A 1 24.31 -9.55 -10.32
CA MET A 1 24.46 -8.35 -9.46
C MET A 1 23.97 -7.15 -10.24
N VAL A 2 23.18 -6.28 -9.62
CA VAL A 2 22.74 -5.01 -10.21
C VAL A 2 23.60 -3.90 -9.59
N CYS A 3 23.96 -2.86 -10.35
CA CYS A 3 24.64 -1.71 -9.76
C CYS A 3 23.65 -0.83 -9.00
N ARG A 4 24.15 0.06 -8.13
CA ARG A 4 23.31 0.99 -7.35
C ARG A 4 22.41 1.85 -8.25
N GLN A 5 22.91 2.33 -9.39
CA GLN A 5 22.13 3.16 -10.31
C GLN A 5 20.96 2.38 -10.92
N CYS A 6 21.22 1.18 -11.42
CA CYS A 6 20.16 0.32 -11.94
C CYS A 6 19.16 -0.10 -10.86
N PHE A 7 19.59 -0.25 -9.60
CA PHE A 7 18.67 -0.50 -8.49
C PHE A 7 17.71 0.68 -8.25
N VAL A 8 18.22 1.92 -8.26
CA VAL A 8 17.40 3.13 -8.17
C VAL A 8 16.41 3.21 -9.32
N GLU A 9 16.84 2.90 -10.55
CA GLU A 9 15.97 2.90 -11.73
C GLU A 9 14.86 1.83 -11.63
N CYS A 10 15.18 0.61 -11.20
CA CYS A 10 14.18 -0.43 -10.96
C CYS A 10 13.14 0.03 -9.92
N LEU A 11 13.59 0.66 -8.84
CA LEU A 11 12.70 1.20 -7.81
C LEU A 11 11.85 2.36 -8.32
N ALA A 12 12.41 3.26 -9.12
CA ALA A 12 11.69 4.39 -9.69
C ALA A 12 10.59 3.93 -10.66
N VAL A 13 10.88 2.92 -11.50
CA VAL A 13 9.87 2.28 -12.35
C VAL A 13 8.78 1.63 -11.50
N ALA A 14 9.16 0.82 -10.50
CA ALA A 14 8.20 0.18 -9.60
C ALA A 14 7.32 1.19 -8.85
N LEU A 15 7.87 2.35 -8.46
CA LEU A 15 7.14 3.43 -7.80
C LEU A 15 6.18 4.15 -8.75
N LYS A 16 6.60 4.40 -9.99
CA LYS A 16 5.78 5.05 -11.01
C LYS A 16 4.61 4.17 -11.46
N GLU A 17 4.87 2.87 -11.63
CA GLU A 17 3.89 1.90 -12.12
C GLU A 17 3.15 1.16 -10.99
N THR A 18 3.47 1.49 -9.73
CA THR A 18 2.92 0.85 -8.52
C THR A 18 3.11 -0.68 -8.51
N GLN A 19 4.24 -1.18 -9.00
CA GLN A 19 4.53 -2.62 -9.16
C GLN A 19 5.17 -3.30 -7.93
N PHE A 20 5.01 -2.72 -6.74
CA PHE A 20 5.42 -3.41 -5.51
C PHE A 20 4.53 -4.62 -5.23
N VAL A 21 5.16 -5.72 -4.83
CA VAL A 21 4.50 -6.98 -4.51
C VAL A 21 4.58 -7.27 -3.02
N PHE A 22 3.51 -7.79 -2.44
CA PHE A 22 3.51 -8.23 -1.05
C PHE A 22 4.27 -9.57 -0.94
N ARG A 23 5.24 -9.62 -0.03
CA ARG A 23 6.07 -10.79 0.27
C ARG A 23 6.25 -10.93 1.77
N PRO A 24 5.41 -11.72 2.48
CA PRO A 24 5.65 -12.05 3.88
C PRO A 24 7.01 -12.75 4.07
N PRO A 25 7.77 -12.45 5.13
CA PRO A 25 7.50 -11.47 6.20
C PRO A 25 8.00 -10.04 5.89
N PHE A 26 8.48 -9.77 4.68
CA PHE A 26 9.20 -8.54 4.30
C PHE A 26 8.29 -7.35 3.92
N GLY A 27 6.98 -7.57 3.73
CA GLY A 27 6.03 -6.53 3.32
C GLY A 27 6.03 -6.26 1.81
N TYR A 28 5.71 -5.04 1.39
CA TYR A 28 5.73 -4.65 -0.02
C TYR A 28 7.16 -4.38 -0.52
N THR A 29 7.58 -5.14 -1.53
CA THR A 29 8.96 -5.13 -2.04
C THR A 29 8.98 -5.23 -3.56
N ILE A 30 10.18 -5.17 -4.15
CA ILE A 30 10.41 -5.47 -5.57
C ILE A 30 11.03 -6.85 -5.74
N THR A 31 10.67 -7.52 -6.83
CA THR A 31 11.23 -8.83 -7.22
C THR A 31 12.45 -8.66 -8.11
N CYS A 32 13.24 -9.72 -8.20
CA CYS A 32 14.35 -9.78 -9.13
C CYS A 32 13.82 -9.58 -10.57
N PRO A 33 14.43 -8.68 -11.37
CA PRO A 33 14.01 -8.47 -12.75
C PRO A 33 14.39 -9.63 -13.68
N HIS A 34 15.18 -10.60 -13.21
CA HIS A 34 15.58 -11.75 -14.01
C HIS A 34 14.43 -12.77 -14.13
N PRO A 35 14.05 -13.20 -15.35
CA PRO A 35 12.99 -14.19 -15.54
C PRO A 35 13.25 -15.47 -14.76
N GLY A 36 12.23 -15.96 -14.04
CA GLY A 36 12.32 -17.18 -13.24
C GLY A 36 13.07 -17.04 -11.91
N CYS A 37 13.43 -15.82 -11.51
CA CYS A 37 14.04 -15.56 -10.20
C CYS A 37 12.99 -15.02 -9.21
N ASP A 38 12.62 -15.82 -8.22
CA ASP A 38 11.61 -15.44 -7.20
C ASP A 38 12.19 -14.66 -6.02
N ARG A 39 13.47 -14.26 -6.09
CA ARG A 39 14.10 -13.45 -5.05
C ARG A 39 13.50 -12.05 -5.01
N CYS A 40 13.45 -11.47 -3.81
CA CYS A 40 13.01 -10.11 -3.58
C CYS A 40 13.97 -9.41 -2.61
N VAL A 41 13.80 -8.09 -2.48
CA VAL A 41 14.53 -7.33 -1.46
C VAL A 41 13.90 -7.62 -0.09
N THR A 42 14.69 -8.17 0.82
CA THR A 42 14.23 -8.60 2.15
C THR A 42 14.20 -7.48 3.19
N ASP A 43 14.90 -6.38 2.92
CA ASP A 43 14.98 -5.22 3.80
C ASP A 43 14.63 -3.95 3.02
N VAL A 44 13.45 -3.41 3.31
CA VAL A 44 12.88 -2.25 2.61
C VAL A 44 13.59 -0.93 2.92
N HIS A 45 14.47 -0.88 3.93
CA HIS A 45 15.28 0.32 4.21
C HIS A 45 16.24 0.64 3.05
N HIS A 46 16.58 -0.34 2.22
CA HIS A 46 17.34 -0.11 0.99
C HIS A 46 16.63 0.86 0.03
N PHE A 47 15.30 1.00 0.10
CA PHE A 47 14.55 1.89 -0.78
C PHE A 47 14.74 3.37 -0.45
N HIS A 48 15.35 3.69 0.70
CA HIS A 48 15.74 5.05 1.05
C HIS A 48 16.72 5.66 0.04
N VAL A 49 17.40 4.82 -0.77
CA VAL A 49 18.23 5.26 -1.91
C VAL A 49 17.46 6.09 -2.96
N LEU A 50 16.13 6.01 -2.99
CA LEU A 50 15.27 6.84 -3.84
C LEU A 50 15.21 8.31 -3.40
N GLY A 51 15.62 8.62 -2.16
CA GLY A 51 15.40 9.90 -1.52
C GLY A 51 14.07 9.99 -0.77
N ASP A 52 13.96 10.94 0.14
CA ASP A 52 12.88 11.03 1.13
C ASP A 52 11.48 11.09 0.53
N GLU A 53 11.25 11.95 -0.46
CA GLU A 53 9.93 12.13 -1.09
C GLU A 53 9.44 10.83 -1.75
N SER A 54 10.31 10.18 -2.52
CA SER A 54 9.97 8.92 -3.20
C SER A 54 9.83 7.75 -2.23
N TYR A 55 10.63 7.74 -1.15
CA TYR A 55 10.52 6.74 -0.09
C TYR A 55 9.20 6.89 0.70
N GLN A 56 8.81 8.12 1.05
CA GLN A 56 7.51 8.41 1.67
C GLN A 56 6.34 8.01 0.75
N LYS A 57 6.45 8.28 -0.55
CA LYS A 57 5.46 7.84 -1.53
C LYS A 57 5.35 6.32 -1.59
N TYR A 58 6.48 5.61 -1.56
CA TYR A 58 6.49 4.15 -1.46
C TYR A 58 5.77 3.67 -0.20
N GLN A 59 6.07 4.25 0.97
CA GLN A 59 5.43 3.89 2.24
C GLN A 59 3.92 4.07 2.17
N LYS A 60 3.46 5.21 1.62
CA LYS A 60 2.03 5.47 1.42
C LYS A 60 1.37 4.41 0.54
N ILE A 61 1.93 4.13 -0.64
CA ILE A 61 1.40 3.09 -1.55
C ILE A 61 1.38 1.72 -0.88
N ALA A 62 2.42 1.37 -0.12
CA ALA A 62 2.50 0.10 0.59
C ALA A 62 1.40 -0.02 1.66
N THR A 63 1.18 1.02 2.46
CA THR A 63 0.10 1.06 3.46
C THR A 63 -1.27 0.97 2.82
N GLU A 64 -1.54 1.79 1.80
CA GLU A 64 -2.82 1.76 1.08
C GLU A 64 -3.08 0.38 0.49
N LYS A 65 -2.11 -0.22 -0.20
CA LYS A 65 -2.28 -1.57 -0.74
C LYS A 65 -2.49 -2.62 0.34
N LEU A 66 -1.82 -2.50 1.50
CA LEU A 66 -1.99 -3.44 2.61
C LEU A 66 -3.42 -3.38 3.16
N VAL A 67 -3.91 -2.17 3.41
CA VAL A 67 -5.29 -1.94 3.88
C VAL A 67 -6.28 -2.46 2.85
N ALA A 68 -6.06 -2.20 1.55
CA ALA A 68 -6.95 -2.68 0.49
C ALA A 68 -6.95 -4.20 0.30
N MET A 69 -5.93 -4.92 0.78
CA MET A 69 -5.88 -6.39 0.72
C MET A 69 -6.63 -7.06 1.87
N ASP A 70 -7.02 -6.32 2.91
CA ASP A 70 -7.70 -6.84 4.09
C ASP A 70 -9.20 -6.50 4.03
N ASP A 71 -10.06 -7.46 4.32
CA ASP A 71 -11.51 -7.27 4.34
C ASP A 71 -11.97 -6.26 5.41
N GLN A 72 -11.12 -5.97 6.41
CA GLN A 72 -11.35 -4.96 7.45
C GLN A 72 -10.73 -3.61 7.13
N GLY A 73 -10.07 -3.47 5.98
CA GLY A 73 -9.44 -2.23 5.56
C GLY A 73 -10.46 -1.19 5.08
N VAL A 74 -10.35 0.03 5.59
CA VAL A 74 -11.26 1.14 5.28
C VAL A 74 -10.48 2.35 4.78
N PHE A 75 -10.96 2.94 3.69
CA PHE A 75 -10.50 4.24 3.17
C PHE A 75 -11.55 5.30 3.45
N CYS A 76 -11.12 6.45 3.99
CA CYS A 76 -12.02 7.58 4.19
C CYS A 76 -12.45 8.15 2.82
N PRO A 77 -13.76 8.27 2.54
CA PRO A 77 -14.27 8.84 1.28
C PRO A 77 -14.19 10.38 1.26
N TYR A 78 -13.83 11.02 2.38
CA TYR A 78 -13.72 12.48 2.43
C TYR A 78 -12.49 12.93 1.61
N PRO A 79 -12.65 13.77 0.58
CA PRO A 79 -11.62 14.04 -0.42
C PRO A 79 -10.33 14.64 0.17
N ASP A 80 -10.44 15.35 1.29
CA ASP A 80 -9.30 16.00 1.95
C ASP A 80 -8.71 15.20 3.11
N CYS A 81 -9.28 14.05 3.47
CA CYS A 81 -8.80 13.24 4.60
C CYS A 81 -7.71 12.25 4.18
N ASN A 82 -7.95 11.44 3.14
CA ASN A 82 -7.02 10.40 2.66
C ASN A 82 -6.55 9.40 3.73
N ALA A 83 -7.28 9.26 4.84
CA ALA A 83 -6.97 8.29 5.88
C ALA A 83 -7.30 6.86 5.40
N SER A 84 -6.44 5.92 5.78
CA SER A 84 -6.65 4.47 5.62
C SER A 84 -6.36 3.79 6.96
N PHE A 85 -7.24 2.89 7.38
CA PHE A 85 -7.18 2.27 8.71
C PHE A 85 -7.94 0.94 8.71
N PHE A 86 -7.74 0.13 9.76
CA PHE A 86 -8.50 -1.09 9.98
C PHE A 86 -9.69 -0.82 10.87
N TRP A 87 -10.83 -1.43 10.54
CA TRP A 87 -12.04 -1.35 11.34
C TRP A 87 -12.17 -2.56 12.25
N GLU A 88 -12.16 -2.31 13.56
CA GLU A 88 -12.39 -3.35 14.56
C GLU A 88 -13.90 -3.60 14.71
N VAL A 89 -14.33 -4.83 14.41
CA VAL A 89 -15.74 -5.24 14.33
C VAL A 89 -16.28 -5.75 15.67
N GLU A 90 -15.43 -5.91 16.69
CA GLU A 90 -15.76 -6.68 17.90
C GLU A 90 -16.73 -5.95 18.86
N ASP A 91 -17.00 -4.66 18.66
CA ASP A 91 -17.86 -3.84 19.54
C ASP A 91 -18.79 -2.85 18.78
N ASP A 92 -19.34 -3.21 17.62
CA ASP A 92 -19.98 -2.22 16.73
C ASP A 92 -21.53 -2.11 16.80
N ASP A 93 -22.01 -0.91 17.16
CA ASP A 93 -23.40 -0.41 17.03
C ASP A 93 -23.78 -0.02 15.57
N GLY A 94 -23.06 -0.51 14.56
CA GLY A 94 -23.24 -0.16 13.14
C GLY A 94 -22.61 1.18 12.72
N LYS A 95 -21.69 1.75 13.51
CA LYS A 95 -21.20 3.13 13.35
C LYS A 95 -19.69 3.22 13.49
N THR A 96 -19.00 3.21 12.36
CA THR A 96 -17.57 3.53 12.30
C THR A 96 -17.33 4.99 11.92
N SER A 97 -16.35 5.63 12.55
CA SER A 97 -15.96 7.02 12.29
C SER A 97 -14.49 7.07 11.91
N CYS A 98 -14.14 7.95 10.97
CA CYS A 98 -12.74 8.15 10.62
C CYS A 98 -11.97 8.80 11.80
N PRO A 99 -10.80 8.26 12.22
CA PRO A 99 -10.05 8.79 13.35
C PRO A 99 -9.43 10.18 13.09
N GLU A 100 -9.23 10.54 11.82
CA GLU A 100 -8.59 11.81 11.43
C GLU A 100 -9.60 12.95 11.23
N CYS A 101 -10.74 12.69 10.58
CA CYS A 101 -11.71 13.74 10.23
C CYS A 101 -13.06 13.63 10.96
N CYS A 102 -13.23 12.62 11.82
CA CYS A 102 -14.44 12.38 12.62
C CYS A 102 -15.74 12.23 11.81
N VAL A 103 -15.65 11.98 10.50
CA VAL A 103 -16.81 11.73 9.65
C VAL A 103 -17.34 10.32 9.92
N ASN A 104 -18.64 10.21 10.18
CA ASN A 104 -19.34 8.94 10.29
C ASN A 104 -19.37 8.24 8.92
N LEU A 105 -18.76 7.07 8.86
CA LEU A 105 -18.78 6.18 7.72
C LEU A 105 -19.97 5.23 7.94
N GLN A 106 -21.16 5.60 7.48
CA GLN A 106 -22.26 4.64 7.44
C GLN A 106 -21.84 3.48 6.53
N ALA A 107 -22.08 2.24 6.97
CA ALA A 107 -21.59 0.96 6.44
C ALA A 107 -21.80 0.66 4.93
N VAL A 108 -22.29 1.63 4.15
CA VAL A 108 -22.63 1.51 2.72
C VAL A 108 -21.39 1.67 1.81
N PHE A 109 -20.25 2.17 2.31
CA PHE A 109 -19.11 2.54 1.45
C PHE A 109 -17.82 1.72 1.61
N VAL A 110 -17.80 0.66 2.42
CA VAL A 110 -16.59 -0.18 2.56
C VAL A 110 -16.41 -1.14 1.37
N VAL A 111 -17.48 -1.47 0.63
CA VAL A 111 -17.42 -2.48 -0.44
C VAL A 111 -17.22 -1.88 -1.84
N GLN A 112 -17.30 -0.55 -2.01
CA GLN A 112 -17.47 0.07 -3.35
C GLN A 112 -16.30 0.90 -3.87
N MET A 113 -15.09 0.71 -3.31
CA MET A 113 -13.84 1.20 -3.91
C MET A 113 -12.83 0.09 -4.21
N ILE A 114 -13.31 -1.13 -4.48
CA ILE A 114 -12.59 -2.06 -5.35
C ILE A 114 -12.95 -1.63 -6.78
N PRO A 115 -12.12 -0.87 -7.53
CA PRO A 115 -12.24 -0.93 -8.96
C PRO A 115 -11.96 -2.38 -9.33
N LEU A 116 -13.01 -3.05 -9.82
CA LEU A 116 -12.93 -4.21 -10.67
C LEU A 116 -11.83 -3.98 -11.71
N GLN A 117 -10.60 -4.40 -11.40
CA GLN A 117 -9.60 -4.70 -12.41
C GLN A 117 -9.50 -6.23 -12.52
N GLN A 118 -10.65 -6.83 -12.81
CA GLN A 118 -10.76 -8.11 -13.50
C GLN A 118 -10.97 -7.82 -14.99
N ARG A 119 -9.88 -7.79 -15.76
CA ARG A 119 -9.66 -8.48 -17.06
C ARG A 119 -8.46 -7.89 -17.79
#